data_AF-A0A1B9PFN9-F1
#
_entry.id   AF-A0A1B9PFN9-F1
#
_cell.length_a   1.000
_cell.length_b   1.000
_cell.length_c   1.000
_cell.angle_alpha   90.00
_cell.angle_beta   90.00
_cell.angle_gamma   90.00
#
_symmetry.space_group_name_H-M   'P 1'
#
loop_
_entity.id
_entity.type
_entity.pdbx_description
1 polymer ?
#
loop_
_entity_poly.entity_id
_entity_poly.type
_entity_poly.pdbx_seq_one_letter_code
_entity_poly.pdbx_strand_id
1 'polypeptide(L)' 'MMFMAVFLNSGGGVVRDDDTQEIKMKELGEFESKELAIDNACEDLRCRHVTRGVIIRANNTGGYMVCDTQEFAEL' A
#
# COMPACT_ATOMS: atom_id res chain seq x y z
N MET A 1 -6.31 -0.92 -14.59
CA MET A 1 -6.97 -0.57 -13.30
C MET A 1 -5.99 0.26 -12.50
N MET A 2 -6.46 1.32 -11.85
CA MET A 2 -5.59 2.20 -11.06
C MET A 2 -5.34 1.61 -9.67
N PHE A 3 -4.08 1.58 -9.24
CA PHE A 3 -3.65 1.04 -7.96
C PHE A 3 -2.91 2.07 -7.10
N MET A 4 -3.08 1.95 -5.78
CA MET A 4 -2.39 2.75 -4.77
C MET A 4 -1.78 1.86 -3.70
N ALA A 5 -0.70 2.33 -3.09
CA ALA A 5 -0.07 1.77 -1.91
C ALA A 5 -0.45 2.60 -0.68
N VAL A 6 -1.36 2.09 0.13
CA VAL A 6 -1.82 2.71 1.38
C VAL A 6 -0.84 2.43 2.50
N PHE A 7 -0.44 3.44 3.25
CA PHE A 7 0.52 3.29 4.34
C PHE A 7 -0.15 2.63 5.55
N LEU A 8 0.48 1.59 6.09
CA LEU A 8 0.07 0.90 7.31
C LEU A 8 1.07 1.14 8.43
N ASN A 9 0.58 1.32 9.66
CA ASN A 9 1.41 1.35 10.86
C ASN A 9 1.87 -0.07 11.25
N SER A 10 2.72 -0.17 12.28
CA SER A 10 3.24 -1.47 12.77
C SER A 10 2.17 -2.43 13.30
N GLY A 11 0.97 -1.94 13.61
CA GLY A 11 -0.18 -2.74 14.03
C GLY A 11 -1.12 -3.13 12.87
N GLY A 12 -0.81 -2.74 11.63
CA GLY A 12 -1.65 -2.99 10.45
C GLY A 12 -2.79 -2.00 10.25
N GLY A 13 -2.87 -0.94 11.05
CA GLY A 13 -3.86 0.12 10.88
C GLY A 13 -3.47 1.10 9.78
N VAL A 14 -4.45 1.61 9.05
CA VAL A 14 -4.27 2.66 8.02
C VAL A 14 -3.72 3.93 8.67
N VAL A 15 -2.68 4.49 8.07
CA VAL A 15 -2.10 5.76 8.51
C VAL A 15 -2.84 6.91 7.83
N ARG A 16 -3.32 7.86 8.63
CA ARG A 16 -3.88 9.13 8.15
C ARG A 16 -2.90 10.28 8.41
N ASP A 17 -2.98 11.32 7.59
CA ASP A 17 -2.27 12.56 7.86
C ASP A 17 -2.92 13.30 9.03
N ASP A 18 -2.10 13.83 9.94
CA ASP A 18 -2.60 14.46 11.16
C ASP A 18 -3.28 15.80 10.85
N ASP A 19 -2.75 16.53 9.86
CA ASP A 19 -3.24 17.84 9.45
C ASP A 19 -4.48 17.74 8.55
N THR A 20 -4.46 16.87 7.53
CA THR A 20 -5.58 16.77 6.57
C THR A 20 -6.61 15.70 6.91
N GLN A 21 -6.30 14.78 7.82
CA GLN A 21 -7.08 13.57 8.12
C GLN A 21 -7.26 12.61 6.94
N GLU A 22 -6.56 12.84 5.82
CA GLU A 22 -6.63 11.98 4.64
C GLU A 22 -5.76 10.72 4.80
N ILE A 23 -6.16 9.63 4.15
CA ILE A 23 -5.37 8.39 4.15
C ILE A 23 -4.05 8.63 3.43
N LYS A 24 -2.93 8.33 4.11
CA LYS A 24 -1.61 8.37 3.49
C LYS A 24 -1.51 7.24 2.47
N MET A 25 -1.25 7.61 1.23
CA MET A 25 -1.08 6.68 0.12
C MET A 25 -0.04 7.17 -0.88
N LYS A 26 0.50 6.25 -1.66
CA LYS A 26 1.31 6.53 -2.85
C LYS A 26 0.61 5.93 -4.07
N GLU A 27 0.40 6.73 -5.10
CA GLU A 27 -0.09 6.23 -6.38
C GLU A 27 0.95 5.31 -7.03
N LEU A 28 0.51 4.13 -7.47
CA LEU A 28 1.36 3.16 -8.19
C LEU A 28 1.18 3.27 -9.70
N GLY A 29 -0.02 3.66 -10.14
CA GLY A 29 -0.40 3.78 -11.55
C GLY A 29 -1.34 2.68 -12.01
N GLU A 30 -1.47 2.54 -13.33
CA GLU A 30 -2.36 1.56 -13.94
C GLU A 30 -1.67 0.21 -14.18
N PHE A 31 -2.33 -0.87 -13.73
CA PHE A 31 -1.88 -2.24 -13.96
C PHE A 31 -3.03 -3.12 -14.44
N GLU A 32 -2.67 -4.23 -15.10
CA GLU A 32 -3.62 -5.24 -15.57
C GLU A 32 -4.13 -6.14 -14.44
N SER A 33 -3.33 -6.33 -13.39
CA SER A 33 -3.70 -7.13 -12.22
C SER A 33 -3.10 -6.57 -10.93
N LYS A 34 -3.72 -6.94 -9.79
CA LYS A 34 -3.24 -6.58 -8.46
C LYS A 34 -1.86 -7.19 -8.16
N GLU A 35 -1.60 -8.40 -8.65
CA GLU A 35 -0.30 -9.08 -8.49
C GLU A 35 0.83 -8.30 -9.18
N LEU A 36 0.62 -7.82 -10.41
CA LEU A 36 1.60 -6.99 -11.12
C LEU A 36 1.86 -5.67 -10.39
N ALA A 37 0.82 -5.05 -9.85
CA ALA A 37 0.94 -3.83 -9.05
C ALA A 37 1.74 -4.07 -7.76
N ILE A 38 1.50 -5.21 -7.09
CA ILE A 38 2.25 -5.63 -5.89
C ILE A 38 3.71 -5.84 -6.23
N ASP A 39 4.03 -6.58 -7.29
CA ASP A 39 5.41 -6.88 -7.68
C ASP A 39 6.19 -5.60 -8.00
N ASN A 40 5.61 -4.71 -8.82
CA ASN A 40 6.21 -3.41 -9.12
C ASN A 40 6.39 -2.55 -7.87
N ALA A 41 5.37 -2.45 -7.02
CA ALA A 41 5.46 -1.71 -5.76
C ALA A 41 6.51 -2.33 -4.81
N CYS A 42 6.72 -3.64 -4.85
CA CYS A 42 7.71 -4.35 -4.06
C CYS A 42 9.12 -3.85 -4.39
N GLU A 43 9.44 -3.76 -5.69
CA GLU A 43 10.71 -3.25 -6.20
C GLU A 43 10.92 -1.78 -5.82
N ASP A 44 9.91 -0.95 -6.08
CA ASP A 44 9.93 0.49 -5.81
C ASP A 44 10.07 0.82 -4.32
N LEU A 45 9.40 0.05 -3.46
CA LEU A 45 9.30 0.31 -2.02
C LEU A 45 10.31 -0.51 -1.20
N ARG A 46 11.23 -1.22 -1.88
CA ARG A 46 12.27 -2.08 -1.29
C ARG A 46 11.70 -3.03 -0.26
N CYS A 47 10.69 -3.78 -0.68
CA CYS A 47 10.01 -4.76 0.16
C CYS A 47 10.97 -5.83 0.71
N ARG A 48 10.63 -6.38 1.87
CA ARG A 48 11.31 -7.58 2.41
C ARG A 48 10.40 -8.80 2.42
N HIS A 49 9.09 -8.59 2.48
CA HIS A 49 8.10 -9.66 2.50
C HIS A 49 6.76 -9.17 1.93
N VAL A 50 6.06 -10.06 1.24
CA VAL A 50 4.70 -9.84 0.73
C VAL A 50 3.80 -10.92 1.33
N THR A 51 2.74 -10.50 2.04
CA THR A 51 1.72 -11.42 2.57
C THR A 51 0.35 -10.89 2.22
N ARG A 52 -0.44 -11.66 1.43
CA ARG A 52 -1.82 -11.31 1.06
C ARG A 52 -1.98 -9.88 0.50
N GLY A 53 -1.03 -9.42 -0.31
CA GLY A 53 -1.05 -8.06 -0.89
C GLY A 53 -0.59 -6.94 0.05
N VAL A 54 -0.07 -7.28 1.23
CA VAL A 54 0.60 -6.33 2.13
C VAL A 54 2.11 -6.43 1.94
N ILE A 55 2.71 -5.31 1.57
CA ILE A 55 4.16 -5.11 1.42
C ILE A 55 4.73 -4.66 2.77
N ILE A 56 5.58 -5.49 3.38
CA ILE A 56 6.17 -5.20 4.68
C ILE A 56 7.54 -4.55 4.49
N ARG A 57 7.77 -3.41 5.15
CA ARG A 57 9.08 -2.74 5.15
C ARG A 57 10.06 -3.48 6.06
N ALA A 58 11.32 -3.56 5.65
CA ALA A 58 12.41 -4.01 6.50
C ALA A 58 12.63 -2.97 7.62
N ASN A 59 12.00 -3.18 8.80
CA ASN A 59 12.29 -2.61 10.12
C ASN A 59 11.09 -2.69 11.09
N ASN A 60 10.02 -3.42 10.76
CA ASN A 60 8.79 -3.53 11.59
C ASN A 60 8.11 -2.18 11.90
N THR A 61 8.44 -1.11 11.18
CA THR A 61 7.85 0.22 11.35
C THR A 61 6.53 0.39 10.60
N GLY A 62 6.05 -0.64 9.91
CA GLY A 62 4.82 -0.62 9.13
C GLY A 62 4.98 -1.27 7.76
N GLY A 63 4.03 -0.98 6.88
CA GLY A 63 3.98 -1.56 5.54
C GLY A 63 3.13 -0.75 4.59
N TYR A 64 2.77 -1.38 3.48
CA TYR A 64 1.83 -0.86 2.53
C TYR A 64 0.80 -1.92 2.18
N MET A 65 -0.45 -1.52 2.02
CA MET A 65 -1.46 -2.34 1.38
C MET A 65 -1.63 -1.85 -0.05
N VAL A 66 -1.51 -2.76 -1.01
CA VAL A 66 -1.84 -2.44 -2.40
C VAL A 66 -3.34 -2.65 -2.59
N CYS A 67 -4.02 -1.62 -3.06
CA CYS A 67 -5.45 -1.67 -3.34
C CYS A 67 -5.78 -0.92 -4.63
N ASP A 68 -6.86 -1.33 -5.29
CA ASP A 68 -7.42 -0.55 -6.39
C ASP A 68 -8.29 0.61 -5.87
N THR A 69 -8.81 1.44 -6.78
CA THR A 69 -9.64 2.59 -6.42
C THR A 69 -10.98 2.23 -5.76
N GLN A 70 -11.52 1.03 -6.01
CA GLN A 70 -12.75 0.57 -5.35
C GLN A 70 -12.45 0.15 -3.92
N GLU A 71 -11.45 -0.70 -3.72
CA GLU A 71 -10.98 -1.14 -2.40
C GLU A 71 -10.54 0.06 -1.54
N PHE A 72 -9.90 1.06 -2.15
CA PHE A 72 -9.49 2.29 -1.44
C PHE A 72 -10.69 3.10 -0.93
N ALA A 73 -11.80 3.13 -1.67
CA ALA A 73 -13.00 3.87 -1.27
C ALA A 73 -13.73 3.22 -0.06
N GLU A 74 -13.39 1.97 0.28
CA GLU A 74 -13.96 1.24 1.41
C GLU A 74 -13.14 1.37 2.72
N LEU A 75 -12.04 2.15 2.73
CA LEU A 75 -11.14 2.38 3.88
C LEU A 75 -11.51 3.60 4.74
#